data_AF-A0A7C3AC55-F1
#
_entry.id   AF-A0A7C3AC55-F1
#
_cell.length_a   1.000
_cell.length_b   1.000
_cell.length_c   1.000
_cell.angle_alpha   90.00
_cell.angle_beta   90.00
_cell.angle_gamma   90.00
#
_symmetry.space_group_name_H-M   'P 1'
#
loop_
_entity.id
_entity.type
_entity.pdbx_description
1 polymer ?
#
loop_
_entity_poly.entity_id
_entity_poly.type
_entity_poly.pdbx_seq_one_letter_code
_entity_poly.pdbx_strand_id
1 'polypeptide(L)'
;MSNTANTEHRLKVFNHGKAPLRIFDIKTTCAACTIGFMPPERAVIPPGGESHIEVVFIPRGVHGFFSHKTLTIYSNDPKQPALMVNVKASVDPEFALEPEEIDFGTLQKGEIPQKTMYMY
;
A
#
# COMPACT_ATOMS: atom_id res chain seq x y z
N MET A 1 12.09 8.73 -13.23
CA MET A 1 10.78 9.18 -12.72
C MET A 1 10.99 9.63 -11.28
N SER A 2 10.35 10.70 -10.79
CA SER A 2 10.60 11.15 -9.42
C SER A 2 10.04 10.12 -8.43
N ASN A 3 10.91 9.50 -7.64
CA ASN A 3 10.55 8.59 -6.55
C ASN A 3 9.87 9.32 -5.36
N THR A 4 9.55 10.61 -5.51
CA THR A 4 8.91 11.43 -4.50
C THR A 4 7.47 11.84 -4.84
N ALA A 5 7.02 11.58 -6.07
CA ALA A 5 5.69 11.97 -6.53
C ALA A 5 4.62 11.01 -5.98
N ASN A 6 3.51 11.57 -5.50
CA ASN A 6 2.36 10.75 -5.11
C ASN A 6 1.79 10.03 -6.33
N THR A 7 1.29 8.82 -6.11
CA THR A 7 0.63 8.03 -7.15
C THR A 7 -0.81 7.77 -6.75
N GLU A 8 -1.74 8.04 -7.67
CA GLU A 8 -3.17 7.83 -7.45
C GLU A 8 -3.67 6.62 -8.23
N HIS A 9 -4.55 5.85 -7.59
CA HIS A 9 -5.24 4.73 -8.21
C HIS A 9 -6.72 4.72 -7.84
N ARG A 10 -7.59 4.38 -8.79
CA ARG A 10 -9.03 4.26 -8.58
C ARG A 10 -9.41 2.80 -8.40
N LEU A 11 -9.68 2.40 -7.16
CA LEU A 11 -10.17 1.07 -6.85
C LEU A 11 -11.68 1.02 -7.05
N LYS A 12 -12.15 0.28 -8.06
CA LYS A 12 -13.58 0.07 -8.27
C LYS A 12 -14.20 -0.77 -7.16
N VAL A 13 -15.43 -0.42 -6.77
CA VAL A 13 -16.24 -1.15 -5.80
C VAL A 13 -17.59 -1.45 -6.42
N PHE A 14 -18.03 -2.70 -6.32
CA PHE A 14 -19.28 -3.17 -6.90
C PHE A 14 -20.23 -3.64 -5.80
N ASN A 15 -21.50 -3.25 -5.89
CA ASN A 15 -22.54 -3.78 -5.02
C ASN A 15 -23.27 -4.94 -5.73
N HIS A 16 -22.86 -6.17 -5.44
CA HIS A 16 -23.56 -7.37 -5.92
C HIS A 16 -24.74 -7.80 -5.02
N GLY A 17 -25.07 -7.01 -4.00
CA GLY A 17 -26.18 -7.24 -3.10
C GLY A 17 -27.53 -6.82 -3.68
N LYS A 18 -28.58 -7.04 -2.89
CA LYS A 18 -29.97 -6.67 -3.23
C LYS A 18 -30.45 -5.37 -2.55
N ALA A 19 -29.62 -4.77 -1.70
CA ALA A 19 -29.90 -3.54 -0.97
C ALA A 19 -28.74 -2.55 -1.16
N PRO A 20 -28.93 -1.23 -0.90
CA PRO A 20 -27.86 -0.25 -0.99
C PRO A 20 -26.67 -0.60 -0.07
N LEU A 21 -25.48 -0.65 -0.66
CA LEU A 21 -24.22 -0.81 0.05
C LEU A 21 -23.73 0.57 0.47
N ARG A 22 -23.62 0.81 1.78
CA ARG A 22 -23.10 2.04 2.36
C ARG A 22 -21.70 1.79 2.90
N ILE A 23 -20.71 2.47 2.35
CA ILE A 23 -19.37 2.59 2.90
C ILE A 23 -19.39 3.75 3.90
N PHE A 24 -18.91 3.53 5.11
CA PHE A 24 -18.93 4.58 6.14
C PHE A 24 -17.54 4.96 6.63
N ASP A 25 -16.52 4.13 6.40
CA ASP A 25 -15.15 4.46 6.78
C ASP A 25 -14.14 3.71 5.92
N ILE A 26 -12.97 4.31 5.74
CA ILE A 26 -11.83 3.74 5.01
C ILE A 26 -10.58 4.04 5.83
N LYS A 27 -9.94 2.99 6.36
CA LYS A 27 -8.76 3.12 7.21
C LYS A 27 -7.54 2.50 6.56
N THR A 28 -6.37 3.06 6.86
CA THR A 28 -5.08 2.57 6.39
C THR A 28 -4.17 2.26 7.56
N THR A 29 -3.32 1.24 7.44
CA THR A 29 -2.31 0.94 8.47
C THR A 29 -1.22 2.01 8.62
N CYS A 30 -1.05 2.88 7.61
CA CYS A 30 -0.15 4.04 7.66
C CYS A 30 -0.74 5.20 6.84
N ALA A 31 -1.38 6.17 7.51
CA ALA A 31 -1.99 7.33 6.85
C ALA A 31 -0.98 8.27 6.17
N ALA A 32 0.28 8.27 6.62
CA ALA A 32 1.36 9.02 5.97
C ALA A 32 1.89 8.33 4.70
N CYS A 33 1.64 7.02 4.54
CA CYS A 33 2.13 6.22 3.42
C CYS A 33 1.07 6.01 2.34
N THR A 34 -0.18 5.90 2.76
CA THR A 34 -1.30 5.54 1.91
C THR A 34 -2.55 6.19 2.45
N ILE A 35 -3.33 6.82 1.57
CA ILE A 35 -4.63 7.41 1.90
C ILE A 35 -5.67 6.68 1.06
N GLY A 36 -6.80 6.34 1.68
CA GLY A 36 -8.00 5.88 0.99
C GLY A 36 -9.13 6.86 1.23
N PHE A 37 -9.75 7.34 0.15
CA PHE A 37 -10.80 8.33 0.23
C PHE A 37 -11.96 8.00 -0.70
N MET A 38 -13.18 8.22 -0.21
CA MET A 38 -14.39 8.22 -1.00
C MET A 38 -15.30 9.32 -0.44
N PRO A 39 -15.78 10.24 -1.28
CA PRO A 39 -16.62 11.32 -0.79
C PRO A 39 -18.04 10.82 -0.50
N PRO A 40 -18.77 11.45 0.43
CA PRO A 40 -20.05 10.94 0.94
C PRO A 40 -21.11 10.71 -0.13
N GLU A 41 -21.15 11.52 -1.18
CA GLU A 41 -22.09 11.40 -2.30
C GLU A 41 -21.88 10.11 -3.12
N ARG A 42 -20.69 9.49 -3.04
CA ARG A 42 -20.35 8.23 -3.70
C ARG A 42 -20.38 7.03 -2.76
N ALA A 43 -20.61 7.26 -1.47
CA ALA A 43 -20.51 6.27 -0.41
C ALA A 43 -21.72 5.34 -0.30
N VAL A 44 -22.81 5.62 -1.03
CA VAL A 44 -23.99 4.75 -1.13
C VAL A 44 -24.10 4.21 -2.56
N ILE A 45 -23.90 2.91 -2.71
CA ILE A 45 -23.87 2.22 -3.99
C ILE A 45 -25.19 1.43 -4.14
N PRO A 46 -26.01 1.70 -5.16
CA PRO A 46 -27.28 0.97 -5.36
C PRO A 46 -27.02 -0.51 -5.72
N PRO A 47 -28.02 -1.39 -5.56
CA PRO A 47 -27.92 -2.79 -6.00
C PRO A 47 -27.50 -2.89 -7.47
N GLY A 48 -26.48 -3.70 -7.76
CA GLY A 48 -25.89 -3.84 -9.10
C GLY A 48 -25.02 -2.67 -9.58
N GLY A 49 -24.89 -1.61 -8.77
CA GLY A 49 -24.11 -0.43 -9.11
C GLY A 49 -22.61 -0.57 -8.82
N GLU A 50 -21.85 0.40 -9.34
CA GLU A 50 -20.42 0.57 -9.05
C GLU A 50 -20.10 1.98 -8.54
N SER A 51 -19.01 2.08 -7.77
CA SER A 51 -18.37 3.33 -7.36
C SER A 51 -16.85 3.10 -7.34
N HIS A 52 -16.08 4.07 -6.83
CA HIS A 52 -14.63 3.88 -6.66
C HIS A 52 -14.07 4.63 -5.45
N ILE A 53 -13.05 4.02 -4.85
CA ILE A 53 -12.20 4.60 -3.82
C ILE A 53 -10.95 5.17 -4.49
N GLU A 54 -10.60 6.40 -4.14
CA GLU A 54 -9.31 7.00 -4.48
C GLU A 54 -8.26 6.51 -3.49
N VAL A 55 -7.24 5.85 -4.01
CA VAL A 55 -6.10 5.35 -3.24
C VAL A 55 -4.88 6.16 -3.64
N VAL A 56 -4.32 6.89 -2.69
CA VAL A 56 -3.11 7.70 -2.91
C VAL A 56 -1.95 7.04 -2.18
N PHE A 57 -0.91 6.68 -2.92
CA PHE A 57 0.36 6.26 -2.36
C PHE A 57 1.30 7.46 -2.23
N ILE A 58 1.94 7.59 -1.07
CA ILE A 58 2.84 8.69 -0.71
C ILE A 58 4.24 8.12 -0.47
N PRO A 59 5.14 8.14 -1.47
CA PRO A 59 6.47 7.53 -1.34
C PRO A 59 7.27 8.08 -0.16
N ARG A 60 7.20 9.40 0.09
CA ARG A 60 7.94 10.07 1.17
C ARG A 60 7.55 9.60 2.57
N GLY A 61 6.38 8.97 2.73
CA GLY A 61 5.93 8.44 4.02
C GLY A 61 6.41 7.01 4.29
N VAL A 62 7.10 6.38 3.34
CA VAL A 62 7.57 4.99 3.45
C VAL A 62 9.06 4.97 3.77
N HIS A 63 9.47 4.05 4.64
CA HIS A 63 10.88 3.72 4.85
C HIS A 63 11.31 2.62 3.87
N GLY A 64 12.45 2.83 3.21
CA GLY A 64 12.98 1.90 2.21
C GLY A 64 12.24 1.95 0.88
N PHE A 65 12.51 0.96 0.03
CA PHE A 65 12.06 0.91 -1.37
C PHE A 65 10.82 0.06 -1.60
N PHE A 66 10.29 -0.58 -0.55
CA PHE A 66 9.13 -1.45 -0.64
C PHE A 66 8.11 -1.10 0.44
N SER A 67 6.85 -0.96 0.04
CA SER A 67 5.74 -0.74 0.95
C SER A 67 4.71 -1.84 0.83
N HIS A 68 4.27 -2.37 1.97
CA HIS A 68 3.13 -3.27 2.06
C HIS A 68 2.22 -2.77 3.18
N LYS A 69 1.10 -2.16 2.80
CA LYS A 69 0.10 -1.57 3.72
C LYS A 69 -1.26 -2.21 3.48
N THR A 70 -2.17 -2.02 4.43
CA THR A 70 -3.53 -2.52 4.33
C THR A 70 -4.51 -1.37 4.36
N LEU A 71 -5.45 -1.39 3.43
CA LEU A 71 -6.63 -0.55 3.34
C LEU A 71 -7.83 -1.36 3.82
N THR A 72 -8.49 -0.92 4.89
CA THR A 72 -9.70 -1.55 5.42
C THR A 72 -10.91 -0.68 5.09
N ILE A 73 -11.86 -1.24 4.35
CA ILE A 73 -13.10 -0.60 3.91
C ILE A 73 -14.22 -1.13 4.80
N TYR A 74 -14.90 -0.23 5.51
CA TYR A 74 -16.01 -0.59 6.38
C TYR A 74 -17.35 -0.27 5.74
N SER A 75 -18.27 -1.24 5.77
CA SER A 75 -19.57 -1.14 5.12
C SER A 75 -20.68 -1.85 5.89
N ASN A 76 -21.92 -1.64 5.45
CA ASN A 76 -23.09 -2.36 5.97
C ASN A 76 -23.31 -3.74 5.32
N ASP A 77 -22.34 -4.30 4.60
CA ASP A 77 -22.42 -5.67 4.10
C ASP A 77 -22.47 -6.66 5.28
N PRO A 78 -23.56 -7.44 5.44
CA PRO A 78 -23.71 -8.36 6.57
C PRO A 78 -22.75 -9.55 6.54
N LYS A 79 -22.23 -9.92 5.37
CA LYS A 79 -21.25 -11.00 5.21
C LYS A 79 -19.83 -10.50 5.42
N GLN A 80 -19.55 -9.28 4.97
CA GLN A 80 -18.21 -8.69 5.03
C GLN A 80 -18.24 -7.21 5.45
N PRO A 81 -18.51 -6.92 6.73
CA PRO A 81 -18.62 -5.54 7.21
C PRO A 81 -17.28 -4.80 7.20
N ALA A 82 -16.14 -5.53 7.15
CA ALA A 82 -14.81 -5.00 6.98
C ALA A 82 -14.07 -5.78 5.86
N LEU A 83 -13.77 -5.11 4.76
CA LEU A 83 -13.01 -5.66 3.63
C LEU A 83 -11.57 -5.14 3.69
N MET A 84 -10.59 -6.04 3.76
CA MET A 84 -9.17 -5.70 3.77
C MET A 84 -8.58 -5.85 2.36
N VAL A 85 -7.90 -4.81 1.89
CA VAL A 85 -7.21 -4.76 0.60
C VAL A 85 -5.73 -4.44 0.84
N ASN A 86 -4.83 -5.25 0.27
CA ASN A 86 -3.40 -5.02 0.37
C ASN A 86 -2.94 -4.00 -0.69
N VAL A 87 -2.21 -2.98 -0.25
CA VAL A 87 -1.59 -1.97 -1.09
C VAL A 87 -0.09 -2.23 -1.09
N LYS A 88 0.46 -2.58 -2.25
CA LYS A 88 1.87 -2.84 -2.45
C LYS A 88 2.47 -1.78 -3.37
N ALA A 89 3.65 -1.30 -3.03
CA ALA A 89 4.40 -0.37 -3.87
C ALA A 89 5.90 -0.70 -3.81
N SER A 90 6.57 -0.50 -4.94
CA SER A 90 8.03 -0.46 -5.04
C SER A 90 8.40 0.95 -5.49
N VAL A 91 9.36 1.54 -4.80
CA VAL A 91 9.86 2.90 -5.02
C VAL A 91 11.29 2.77 -5.51
N ASP A 92 11.58 3.30 -6.70
CA ASP A 92 12.92 3.25 -7.25
C ASP A 92 13.92 3.93 -6.29
N PRO A 93 15.03 3.26 -5.94
CA PRO A 93 16.07 3.83 -5.10
C PRO A 93 16.64 5.12 -5.67
N GLU A 94 16.90 6.09 -4.80
CA GLU A 94 17.64 7.29 -5.19
C GLU A 94 19.15 6.99 -5.34
N PHE A 95 19.61 5.92 -4.70
CA PHE A 95 20.97 5.41 -4.79
C PHE A 95 20.97 3.89 -4.98
N ALA A 96 21.91 3.36 -5.75
CA ALA A 96 22.11 1.93 -5.91
C ALA A 96 23.25 1.45 -5.00
N LEU A 97 23.09 0.27 -4.39
CA LEU A 97 24.13 -0.39 -3.60
C LEU A 97 24.73 -1.54 -4.41
N GLU A 98 26.06 -1.63 -4.49
CA GLU A 98 26.74 -2.76 -5.14
C GLU A 98 27.82 -3.37 -4.24
N PRO A 99 27.71 -4.66 -3.87
CA PRO A 99 26.58 -5.56 -4.14
C PRO A 99 25.33 -5.18 -3.30
N GLU A 100 24.12 -5.50 -3.79
CA GLU A 100 22.86 -5.25 -3.05
C GLU A 100 22.77 -6.05 -1.74
N GLU A 101 23.41 -7.22 -1.69
CA GLU A 101 23.50 -8.06 -0.51
C GLU A 101 24.96 -8.46 -0.23
N ILE A 102 25.32 -8.51 1.05
CA ILE A 102 26.62 -8.97 1.51
C ILE A 102 26.46 -10.32 2.20
N ASP A 103 26.76 -11.40 1.48
CA ASP A 103 26.88 -12.73 2.08
C ASP A 103 28.33 -12.97 2.56
N PHE A 104 28.49 -13.20 3.87
CA PHE A 104 29.78 -13.51 4.49
C PHE A 104 30.12 -15.01 4.47
N GLY A 105 29.18 -15.88 4.12
CA GLY A 105 29.37 -17.32 4.10
C GLY A 105 29.63 -17.93 5.48
N THR A 106 30.36 -19.05 5.52
CA THR A 106 30.76 -19.72 6.77
C THR A 106 32.10 -19.18 7.25
N LEU A 107 32.14 -18.70 8.50
CA LEU A 107 33.33 -18.12 9.12
C LEU A 107 33.88 -19.01 10.23
N GLN A 108 35.21 -19.07 10.37
CA GLN A 108 35.87 -19.77 11.47
C GLN A 108 35.97 -18.89 12.73
N LYS A 109 36.02 -19.53 13.90
CA LYS A 109 36.14 -18.84 15.19
C LYS A 109 37.44 -18.02 15.24
N GLY A 110 37.30 -16.71 15.37
CA GLY A 110 38.42 -15.76 15.42
C GLY A 110 38.65 -14.99 14.11
N GLU A 111 37.92 -15.30 13.03
CA GLU A 111 37.99 -14.51 11.80
C GLU A 111 37.31 -13.14 11.97
N ILE A 112 37.90 -12.12 11.34
CA ILE A 112 37.37 -10.75 11.27
C ILE A 112 37.23 -10.42 9.77
N PRO A 113 36.21 -10.94 9.07
CA PRO A 113 36.04 -10.69 7.65
C PRO A 113 35.58 -9.25 7.40
N GLN A 114 35.98 -8.70 6.26
CA GLN A 114 35.56 -7.38 5.78
C GLN A 114 35.04 -7.50 4.35
N LYS A 115 33.93 -6.80 4.06
CA LYS A 115 33.43 -6.58 2.70
C LYS A 115 33.20 -5.09 2.47
N THR A 116 33.33 -4.67 1.22
CA THR A 116 33.06 -3.29 0.79
C THR A 116 31.78 -3.28 -0.03
N MET A 117 30.96 -2.25 0.17
CA MET A 117 29.78 -1.97 -0.63
C MET A 117 29.91 -0.53 -1.15
N TYR A 118 29.59 -0.36 -2.42
CA TYR A 118 29.59 0.94 -3.08
C TYR A 118 28.17 1.49 -3.14
N MET A 119 28.04 2.80 -3.04
CA MET A 119 26.79 3.54 -3.16
C MET A 119 26.91 4.49 -4.35
N TYR A 120 26.01 4.36 -5.32
CA TYR A 120 26.00 5.12 -6.57
C TYR A 120 24.73 5.94 -6.72
#